data_AF-A0AAU1K8Z0-F1
#
_entry.id   AF-A0AAU1K8Z0-F1
#
_cell.length_a   1.000
_cell.length_b   1.000
_cell.length_c   1.000
_cell.angle_alpha   90.00
_cell.angle_beta   90.00
_cell.angle_gamma   90.00
#
_symmetry.space_group_name_H-M   'P 1'
#
loop_
_entity.id
_entity.type
_entity.pdbx_description
1 polymer ?
#
loop_
_entity_poly.entity_id
_entity_poly.type
_entity_poly.pdbx_seq_one_letter_code
_entity_poly.pdbx_strand_id
1 'polypeptide(L)'
;MTSGQMPVTVQQIAAALGALGAYEGENTPAEHAGRSAGLGADVYRLRLLNTLLGAVQKQAQFADETREDSEELFSAWGEQLKAAVDPEDAAKQMGFLGWQVRRAGVPLYSVAQDPEAGPGVVAASRAGEALHTLLGVIVAVDEALPKGDVDTVVRQYGVLHIAREFLVDALDNLDTLLGMVEAGQP
;
A
#
# COMPACT_ATOMS: atom_id res chain seq x y z
N MET A 1 -6.29 -18.71 11.39
CA MET A 1 -6.49 -19.11 9.98
C MET A 1 -7.95 -19.44 9.82
N THR A 2 -8.75 -18.50 9.31
CA THR A 2 -10.14 -18.75 8.94
C THR A 2 -10.18 -19.56 7.64
N SER A 3 -11.20 -20.40 7.56
CA SER A 3 -11.40 -21.46 6.56
C SER A 3 -11.33 -20.97 5.11
N GLY A 4 -10.57 -21.68 4.26
CA GLY A 4 -11.03 -22.00 2.90
C GLY A 4 -10.40 -21.34 1.67
N GLN A 5 -9.55 -20.31 1.76
CA GLN A 5 -8.86 -19.79 0.57
C GLN A 5 -7.48 -20.43 0.42
N MET A 6 -7.38 -21.42 -0.46
CA MET A 6 -6.08 -21.85 -0.97
C MET A 6 -5.44 -20.66 -1.70
N PRO A 7 -4.18 -20.32 -1.41
CA PRO A 7 -3.51 -19.25 -2.14
C PRO A 7 -3.43 -19.59 -3.63
N VAL A 8 -3.60 -18.59 -4.49
CA VAL A 8 -3.46 -18.75 -5.94
C VAL A 8 -2.10 -19.36 -6.29
N THR A 9 -2.13 -20.30 -7.23
CA THR A 9 -0.95 -21.03 -7.69
C THR A 9 -0.10 -20.18 -8.63
N VAL A 10 1.18 -20.53 -8.76
CA VAL A 10 2.10 -19.89 -9.73
C VAL A 10 1.51 -19.93 -11.14
N GLN A 11 0.89 -21.05 -11.54
CA GLN A 11 0.28 -21.23 -12.86
C GLN A 11 -0.90 -20.28 -13.09
N GLN A 12 -1.74 -20.06 -12.07
CA GLN A 12 -2.86 -19.11 -12.17
C GLN A 12 -2.36 -17.67 -12.30
N ILE A 13 -1.34 -17.30 -11.52
CA ILE A 13 -0.74 -15.95 -11.57
C ILE A 13 -0.07 -15.73 -12.94
N ALA A 14 0.68 -16.71 -13.42
CA ALA A 14 1.37 -16.71 -14.70
C ALA A 14 0.41 -16.62 -15.90
N ALA A 15 -0.72 -17.35 -15.84
CA ALA A 15 -1.77 -17.24 -16.85
C ALA A 15 -2.40 -15.84 -16.89
N ALA A 16 -2.67 -15.24 -15.73
CA ALA A 16 -3.19 -13.87 -15.64
C ALA A 16 -2.19 -12.84 -16.18
N LEU A 17 -0.90 -12.96 -15.84
CA LEU A 17 0.17 -12.14 -16.40
C LEU A 17 0.28 -12.29 -17.92
N GLY A 18 0.18 -13.52 -18.43
CA GLY A 18 0.15 -13.80 -19.86
C GLY A 18 -1.04 -13.16 -20.58
N ALA A 19 -2.23 -13.22 -19.98
CA ALA A 19 -3.43 -12.61 -20.53
C ALA A 19 -3.34 -11.07 -20.60
N LEU A 20 -2.62 -10.45 -19.66
CA LEU A 20 -2.34 -9.01 -19.64
C LEU A 20 -1.14 -8.61 -20.52
N GLY A 21 -0.44 -9.57 -21.14
CA GLY A 21 0.80 -9.32 -21.87
C GLY A 21 1.95 -8.82 -20.99
N ALA A 22 1.90 -9.10 -19.68
CA ALA A 22 2.82 -8.58 -18.66
C ALA A 22 3.86 -9.62 -18.18
N TYR A 23 3.88 -10.82 -18.76
CA TYR A 23 4.90 -11.83 -18.47
C TYR A 23 6.06 -11.74 -19.46
N GLU A 24 7.26 -11.45 -18.95
CA GLU A 24 8.50 -11.46 -19.72
C GLU A 24 9.19 -12.83 -19.60
N GLY A 25 8.85 -13.74 -20.50
CA GLY A 25 9.42 -15.09 -20.59
C GLY A 25 8.59 -16.03 -21.45
N GLU A 26 8.91 -17.33 -21.41
CA GLU A 26 8.20 -18.36 -22.17
C GLU A 26 6.86 -18.73 -21.54
N ASN A 27 6.69 -18.44 -20.25
CA ASN A 27 5.49 -18.69 -19.47
C ASN A 27 5.16 -20.20 -19.38
N THR A 28 6.20 -21.03 -19.28
CA THR A 28 6.08 -22.49 -19.26
C THR A 28 6.21 -23.05 -17.84
N PRO A 29 5.59 -24.21 -17.54
CA PRO A 29 5.77 -24.87 -16.25
C PRO A 29 7.24 -25.14 -15.89
N ALA A 30 8.08 -25.46 -16.89
CA ALA A 30 9.50 -25.73 -16.70
C ALA A 30 10.26 -24.47 -16.27
N GLU A 31 9.99 -23.32 -16.89
CA GLU A 31 10.57 -22.03 -16.52
C GLU A 31 10.20 -21.66 -15.08
N HIS A 32 8.92 -21.78 -14.72
CA HIS A 32 8.44 -21.49 -13.37
C HIS A 32 9.05 -22.43 -12.32
N ALA A 33 9.19 -23.72 -12.64
CA ALA A 33 9.85 -24.68 -11.74
C ALA A 33 11.32 -24.30 -11.52
N GLY A 34 12.05 -23.92 -12.57
CA GLY A 34 13.44 -23.47 -12.48
C GLY A 34 13.60 -22.20 -11.64
N ARG A 35 12.80 -21.16 -11.91
CA ARG A 35 12.83 -19.90 -11.15
C ARG A 35 12.41 -20.09 -9.68
N SER A 36 11.42 -20.95 -9.43
CA SER A 36 10.98 -21.33 -8.09
C SER A 36 12.08 -22.06 -7.30
N ALA A 37 12.81 -22.98 -7.93
CA ALA A 37 13.90 -23.71 -7.29
C ALA A 37 15.06 -22.79 -6.88
N GLY A 38 15.36 -21.75 -7.67
CA GLY A 38 16.44 -20.80 -7.37
C GLY A 38 16.10 -19.78 -6.27
N LEU A 39 14.84 -19.35 -6.16
CA LEU A 39 14.42 -18.29 -5.22
C LEU A 39 13.69 -18.81 -3.97
N GLY A 40 13.20 -20.04 -4.01
CA GLY A 40 12.19 -20.56 -3.08
C GLY A 40 10.77 -20.25 -3.56
N ALA A 41 9.88 -21.23 -3.41
CA ALA A 41 8.54 -21.20 -4.00
C ALA A 41 7.69 -20.03 -3.52
N ASP A 42 7.72 -19.70 -2.23
CA ASP A 42 6.93 -18.59 -1.68
C ASP A 42 7.45 -17.21 -2.11
N VAL A 43 8.77 -17.03 -2.14
CA VAL A 43 9.39 -15.78 -2.62
C VAL A 43 9.09 -15.58 -4.10
N TYR A 44 9.17 -16.65 -4.89
CA TYR A 44 8.85 -16.58 -6.31
C TYR A 44 7.37 -16.24 -6.54
N ARG A 45 6.46 -16.89 -5.81
CA ARG A 45 5.02 -16.61 -5.86
C ARG A 45 4.69 -15.17 -5.43
N LEU A 46 5.32 -14.68 -4.36
CA LEU A 46 5.18 -13.30 -3.91
C LEU A 46 5.61 -12.32 -5.00
N ARG A 47 6.77 -12.54 -5.64
CA ARG A 47 7.25 -11.69 -6.74
C ARG A 47 6.27 -11.65 -7.91
N LEU A 48 5.80 -12.80 -8.38
CA LEU A 48 4.82 -12.87 -9.47
C LEU A 48 3.50 -12.15 -9.11
N LEU A 49 3.01 -12.29 -7.89
CA LEU A 49 1.81 -11.56 -7.44
C LEU A 49 2.03 -10.05 -7.43
N ASN A 50 3.21 -9.59 -7.01
CA ASN A 50 3.56 -8.16 -7.04
C ASN A 50 3.63 -7.64 -8.48
N THR A 51 4.19 -8.42 -9.41
CA THR A 51 4.19 -8.10 -10.84
C THR A 51 2.77 -8.01 -11.39
N LEU A 52 1.92 -9.00 -11.10
CA LEU A 52 0.53 -9.01 -11.56
C LEU A 52 -0.25 -7.81 -11.05
N LEU A 53 -0.11 -7.51 -9.76
CA LEU A 53 -0.76 -6.35 -9.17
C LEU A 53 -0.28 -5.04 -9.81
N GLY A 54 1.02 -4.86 -10.02
CA GLY A 54 1.54 -3.68 -10.71
C GLY A 54 1.00 -3.55 -12.14
N ALA A 55 0.90 -4.66 -12.88
CA ALA A 55 0.32 -4.68 -14.22
C ALA A 55 -1.15 -4.25 -14.22
N VAL A 56 -1.95 -4.78 -13.29
CA VAL A 56 -3.37 -4.40 -13.14
C VAL A 56 -3.52 -2.96 -12.68
N GLN A 57 -2.70 -2.49 -11.74
CA GLN A 57 -2.70 -1.09 -11.27
C GLN A 57 -2.37 -0.11 -12.40
N LYS A 58 -1.42 -0.46 -13.28
CA LYS A 58 -1.12 0.34 -14.47
C LYS A 58 -2.32 0.48 -15.41
N GLN A 59 -3.08 -0.61 -15.62
CA GLN A 59 -4.30 -0.57 -16.43
C GLN A 59 -5.40 0.25 -15.76
N ALA A 60 -5.56 0.11 -14.44
CA ALA A 60 -6.51 0.92 -13.68
C ALA A 60 -6.17 2.41 -13.76
N GLN A 61 -4.91 2.79 -13.58
CA GLN A 61 -4.47 4.19 -13.74
C GLN A 61 -4.80 4.72 -15.14
N PHE A 62 -4.52 3.96 -16.20
CA PHE A 62 -4.85 4.37 -17.57
C PHE A 62 -6.37 4.57 -17.78
N ALA A 63 -7.20 3.78 -17.10
CA ALA A 63 -8.66 3.94 -17.14
C ALA A 63 -9.15 5.17 -16.36
N ASP A 64 -8.43 5.55 -15.30
CA ASP A 64 -8.73 6.72 -14.46
C ASP A 64 -8.31 8.04 -15.12
N GLU A 65 -7.18 8.08 -15.85
CA GLU A 65 -6.59 9.29 -16.49
C GLU A 65 -7.53 10.05 -17.43
N THR A 66 -8.64 9.44 -17.84
CA THR A 66 -9.63 10.03 -18.75
C THR A 66 -10.83 10.66 -18.04
N ARG A 67 -10.86 10.64 -16.70
CA ARG A 67 -12.01 11.07 -15.89
C ARG A 67 -11.68 12.29 -15.05
N GLU A 68 -12.63 13.21 -14.96
CA GLU A 68 -12.64 14.27 -13.94
C GLU A 68 -13.09 13.68 -12.60
N ASP A 69 -12.61 14.26 -11.49
CA ASP A 69 -12.99 13.89 -10.13
C ASP A 69 -14.52 13.92 -9.98
N SER A 70 -15.11 12.73 -9.91
CA SER A 70 -16.55 12.53 -9.97
C SER A 70 -16.96 11.38 -9.05
N GLU A 71 -18.24 11.35 -8.68
CA GLU A 71 -18.83 10.27 -7.88
C GLU A 71 -18.60 8.88 -8.51
N GLU A 72 -18.58 8.80 -9.84
CA GLU A 72 -18.28 7.57 -10.58
C GLU A 72 -16.86 7.08 -10.32
N LEU A 73 -15.88 7.98 -10.26
CA LEU A 73 -14.48 7.65 -9.97
C LEU A 73 -14.31 7.15 -8.53
N PHE A 74 -14.95 7.81 -7.56
CA PHE A 74 -14.96 7.34 -6.17
C PHE A 74 -15.63 5.97 -6.03
N SER A 75 -16.72 5.73 -6.76
CA SER A 75 -17.40 4.43 -6.80
C SER A 75 -16.48 3.34 -7.36
N ALA A 76 -15.76 3.63 -8.45
CA ALA A 76 -14.79 2.71 -9.05
C ALA A 76 -13.64 2.37 -8.09
N TRP A 77 -13.10 3.36 -7.36
CA TRP A 77 -12.11 3.10 -6.31
C TRP A 77 -12.69 2.24 -5.17
N GLY A 78 -13.96 2.42 -4.83
CA GLY A 78 -14.69 1.57 -3.90
C GLY A 78 -14.75 0.09 -4.31
N GLU A 79 -14.83 -0.20 -5.61
CA GLU A 79 -14.81 -1.59 -6.12
C GLU A 79 -13.49 -2.31 -5.82
N GLN A 80 -12.35 -1.59 -5.79
CA GLN A 80 -11.07 -2.17 -5.38
C GLN A 80 -11.14 -2.66 -3.93
N LEU A 81 -11.69 -1.84 -3.04
CA LEU A 81 -11.80 -2.18 -1.62
C LEU A 81 -12.74 -3.38 -1.42
N LYS A 82 -13.92 -3.37 -2.07
CA LYS A 82 -14.89 -4.49 -2.03
C LYS A 82 -14.33 -5.80 -2.58
N ALA A 83 -13.47 -5.73 -3.60
CA ALA A 83 -12.83 -6.90 -4.18
C ALA A 83 -11.73 -7.48 -3.27
N ALA A 84 -11.07 -6.62 -2.48
CA ALA A 84 -9.95 -7.01 -1.64
C ALA A 84 -10.38 -7.55 -0.27
N VAL A 85 -11.42 -6.98 0.31
CA VAL A 85 -11.88 -7.30 1.67
C VAL A 85 -13.40 -7.24 1.78
N ASP A 86 -13.92 -7.87 2.82
CA ASP A 86 -15.33 -7.79 3.18
C ASP A 86 -15.74 -6.33 3.44
N PRO A 87 -16.75 -5.77 2.73
CA PRO A 87 -17.20 -4.41 2.92
C PRO A 87 -17.85 -4.14 4.29
N GLU A 88 -18.19 -5.19 5.07
CA GLU A 88 -18.77 -5.06 6.40
C GLU A 88 -17.73 -5.19 7.54
N ASP A 89 -16.47 -5.52 7.20
CA ASP A 89 -15.39 -5.70 8.17
C ASP A 89 -14.43 -4.51 8.16
N ALA A 90 -14.72 -3.51 8.99
CA ALA A 90 -13.94 -2.28 9.09
C ALA A 90 -12.46 -2.53 9.44
N ALA A 91 -12.17 -3.50 10.32
CA ALA A 91 -10.80 -3.85 10.68
C ALA A 91 -10.01 -4.39 9.46
N LYS A 92 -10.62 -5.26 8.65
CA LYS A 92 -9.99 -5.73 7.40
C LYS A 92 -9.81 -4.61 6.39
N GLN A 93 -10.77 -3.68 6.27
CA GLN A 93 -10.62 -2.50 5.42
C GLN A 93 -9.45 -1.64 5.84
N MET A 94 -9.34 -1.28 7.12
CA MET A 94 -8.24 -0.47 7.62
C MET A 94 -6.90 -1.21 7.49
N GLY A 95 -6.88 -2.53 7.69
CA GLY A 95 -5.69 -3.36 7.44
C GLY A 95 -5.26 -3.36 5.97
N PHE A 96 -6.22 -3.46 5.03
CA PHE A 96 -5.94 -3.40 3.59
C PHE A 96 -5.47 -2.01 3.15
N LEU A 97 -6.12 -0.94 3.59
CA LEU A 97 -5.69 0.42 3.36
C LEU A 97 -4.28 0.66 3.94
N GLY A 98 -4.02 0.16 5.15
CA GLY A 98 -2.69 0.25 5.79
C GLY A 98 -1.61 -0.46 4.97
N TRP A 99 -1.94 -1.60 4.35
CA TRP A 99 -1.06 -2.30 3.42
C TRP A 99 -0.83 -1.50 2.11
N GLN A 100 -1.86 -0.85 1.56
CA GLN A 100 -1.72 0.02 0.38
C GLN A 100 -0.83 1.23 0.68
N VAL A 101 -1.09 1.93 1.80
CA VAL A 101 -0.30 3.08 2.24
C VAL A 101 1.16 2.69 2.42
N ARG A 102 1.45 1.54 3.05
CA ARG A 102 2.84 1.07 3.22
C ARG A 102 3.55 0.84 1.88
N ARG A 103 2.83 0.32 0.88
CA ARG A 103 3.40 0.10 -0.46
C ARG A 103 3.69 1.38 -1.22
N ALA A 104 2.88 2.42 -1.05
CA ALA A 104 3.18 3.74 -1.58
C ALA A 104 4.29 4.44 -0.76
N GLY A 105 4.29 4.25 0.56
CA GLY A 105 5.19 4.90 1.49
C GLY A 105 6.64 4.40 1.42
N VAL A 106 6.90 3.11 1.19
CA VAL A 106 8.28 2.59 1.12
C VAL A 106 9.11 3.24 -0.01
N PRO A 107 8.60 3.36 -1.25
CA PRO A 107 9.29 4.13 -2.28
C PRO A 107 9.49 5.59 -1.89
N LEU A 108 8.48 6.26 -1.32
CA LEU A 108 8.58 7.65 -0.89
C LEU A 108 9.65 7.84 0.18
N TYR A 109 9.72 6.94 1.16
CA TYR A 109 10.77 6.92 2.18
C TYR A 109 12.15 6.80 1.54
N SER A 110 12.31 5.88 0.58
CA SER A 110 13.58 5.71 -0.13
C SER A 110 14.00 6.96 -0.90
N VAL A 111 13.06 7.67 -1.54
CA VAL A 111 13.35 8.92 -2.25
C VAL A 111 13.66 10.04 -1.25
N ALA A 112 12.96 10.10 -0.12
CA ALA A 112 13.19 11.10 0.92
C ALA A 112 14.53 10.93 1.67
N GLN A 113 15.23 9.79 1.52
CA GLN A 113 16.60 9.64 2.02
C GLN A 113 17.66 10.29 1.11
N ASP A 114 17.29 10.69 -0.11
CA ASP A 114 18.19 11.40 -1.00
C ASP A 114 18.47 12.82 -0.45
N PRO A 115 19.73 13.24 -0.27
CA PRO A 115 20.05 14.61 0.14
C PRO A 115 19.52 15.70 -0.81
N GLU A 116 19.24 15.34 -2.07
CA GLU A 116 18.63 16.23 -3.06
C GLU A 116 17.10 16.19 -3.05
N ALA A 117 16.48 15.37 -2.18
CA ALA A 117 15.03 15.35 -2.03
C ALA A 117 14.53 16.69 -1.51
N GLY A 118 13.69 17.36 -2.31
CA GLY A 118 13.03 18.59 -1.90
C GLY A 118 12.05 18.36 -0.72
N PRO A 119 11.71 19.42 0.01
CA PRO A 119 10.85 19.33 1.20
C PRO A 119 9.48 18.69 0.92
N GLY A 120 8.94 18.84 -0.29
CA GLY A 120 7.68 18.19 -0.68
C GLY A 120 7.74 16.66 -0.65
N VAL A 121 8.87 16.05 -1.04
CA VAL A 121 9.04 14.58 -1.01
C VAL A 121 9.14 14.09 0.43
N VAL A 122 9.89 14.81 1.27
CA VAL A 122 10.01 14.51 2.69
C VAL A 122 8.65 14.61 3.38
N ALA A 123 7.89 15.68 3.09
CA ALA A 123 6.53 15.86 3.60
C ALA A 123 5.61 14.68 3.21
N ALA A 124 5.62 14.28 1.94
CA ALA A 124 4.82 13.16 1.46
C ALA A 124 5.20 11.82 2.13
N SER A 125 6.50 11.57 2.30
CA SER A 125 7.00 10.39 3.00
C SER A 125 6.50 10.34 4.45
N ARG A 126 6.64 11.45 5.19
CA ARG A 126 6.22 11.54 6.59
C ARG A 126 4.71 11.45 6.77
N ALA A 127 3.93 12.07 5.88
CA ALA A 127 2.48 11.91 5.84
C ALA A 127 2.07 10.45 5.61
N GLY A 128 2.78 9.73 4.73
CA GLY A 128 2.56 8.29 4.50
C GLY A 128 2.85 7.44 5.74
N GLU A 129 3.95 7.70 6.46
CA GLU A 129 4.29 7.02 7.72
C GLU A 129 3.25 7.29 8.82
N ALA A 130 2.80 8.54 8.95
CA ALA A 130 1.74 8.91 9.87
C ALA A 130 0.43 8.16 9.58
N LEU A 131 -0.02 8.18 8.32
CA LEU A 131 -1.27 7.52 7.91
C LEU A 131 -1.19 6.00 8.15
N HIS A 132 -0.08 5.36 7.79
CA HIS A 132 0.12 3.93 8.06
C HIS A 132 0.04 3.63 9.55
N THR A 133 0.67 4.46 10.38
CA THR A 133 0.69 4.31 11.84
C THR A 133 -0.72 4.46 12.43
N LEU A 134 -1.49 5.46 11.99
CA LEU A 134 -2.87 5.69 12.43
C LEU A 134 -3.80 4.53 12.06
N LEU A 135 -3.69 4.01 10.83
CA LEU A 135 -4.47 2.84 10.39
C LEU A 135 -4.15 1.61 11.24
N GLY A 136 -2.88 1.40 11.59
CA GLY A 136 -2.45 0.34 12.51
C GLY A 136 -3.04 0.48 13.91
N VAL A 137 -3.09 1.70 14.46
CA VAL A 137 -3.73 1.99 15.75
C VAL A 137 -5.22 1.67 15.69
N ILE A 138 -5.93 2.08 14.62
CA ILE A 138 -7.37 1.80 14.46
C ILE A 138 -7.63 0.29 14.50
N VAL A 139 -6.88 -0.50 13.72
CA VAL A 139 -7.00 -1.96 13.72
C VAL A 139 -6.74 -2.55 15.10
N ALA A 140 -5.64 -2.14 15.76
CA ALA A 140 -5.28 -2.66 17.07
C ALA A 140 -6.31 -2.32 18.15
N VAL A 141 -6.89 -1.12 18.12
CA VAL A 141 -7.94 -0.69 19.06
C VAL A 141 -9.25 -1.43 18.80
N ASP A 142 -9.66 -1.55 17.53
CA ASP A 142 -10.90 -2.23 17.15
C ASP A 142 -10.86 -3.72 17.52
N GLU A 143 -9.70 -4.38 17.40
CA GLU A 143 -9.53 -5.77 17.83
C GLU A 143 -9.47 -5.96 19.36
N ALA A 144 -9.04 -4.93 20.10
CA ALA A 144 -8.79 -4.99 21.55
C ALA A 144 -10.03 -4.62 22.37
N LEU A 145 -10.79 -3.60 21.95
CA LEU A 145 -11.94 -3.07 22.70
C LEU A 145 -13.02 -4.14 22.99
N PRO A 146 -13.49 -4.95 22.02
CA PRO A 146 -14.51 -5.97 22.28
C PRO A 146 -14.04 -7.08 23.25
N LYS A 147 -12.72 -7.26 23.38
CA LYS A 147 -12.09 -8.27 24.25
C LYS A 147 -11.80 -7.73 25.65
N GLY A 148 -12.01 -6.43 25.89
CA GLY A 148 -11.61 -5.77 27.13
C GLY A 148 -10.08 -5.71 27.33
N ASP A 149 -9.30 -5.79 26.25
CA ASP A 149 -7.83 -5.73 26.32
C ASP A 149 -7.34 -4.28 26.45
N VAL A 150 -7.46 -3.76 27.67
CA VAL A 150 -7.06 -2.39 28.01
C VAL A 150 -5.55 -2.17 27.82
N ASP A 151 -4.72 -3.19 28.05
CA ASP A 151 -3.27 -3.08 27.89
C ASP A 151 -2.88 -2.80 26.43
N THR A 152 -3.55 -3.44 25.46
CA THR A 152 -3.32 -3.15 24.04
C THR A 152 -3.73 -1.73 23.68
N VAL A 153 -4.87 -1.25 24.21
CA VAL A 153 -5.34 0.13 23.98
C VAL A 153 -4.34 1.15 24.57
N VAL A 154 -3.88 0.93 25.79
CA VAL A 154 -2.89 1.81 26.45
C VAL A 154 -1.57 1.83 25.68
N ARG A 155 -1.11 0.68 25.15
CA ARG A 155 0.10 0.64 24.31
C ARG A 155 0.00 1.51 23.06
N GLN A 156 -1.20 1.73 22.51
CA GLN A 156 -1.38 2.60 21.35
C GLN A 156 -1.14 4.08 21.65
N TYR A 157 -1.15 4.51 22.91
CA TYR A 157 -0.88 5.90 23.27
C TYR A 157 0.51 6.37 22.77
N GLY A 158 1.54 5.55 22.96
CA GLY A 158 2.88 5.86 22.44
C GLY A 158 2.93 5.87 20.91
N VAL A 159 2.17 4.99 20.27
CA VAL A 159 2.08 4.90 18.80
C VAL A 159 1.38 6.12 18.21
N LEU A 160 0.35 6.65 18.90
CA LEU A 160 -0.32 7.89 18.51
C LEU A 160 0.62 9.11 18.59
N HIS A 161 1.52 9.15 19.58
CA HIS A 161 2.55 10.20 19.63
C HIS A 161 3.53 10.10 18.46
N ILE A 162 3.97 8.90 18.10
CA ILE A 162 4.82 8.69 16.92
C ILE A 162 4.11 9.15 15.64
N ALA A 163 2.83 8.79 15.46
CA ALA A 163 2.04 9.27 14.32
C ALA A 163 1.95 10.80 14.29
N ARG A 164 1.77 11.43 15.47
CA ARG A 164 1.74 12.89 15.59
C ARG A 164 3.08 13.52 15.23
N GLU A 165 4.20 12.95 15.65
CA GLU A 165 5.54 13.44 15.29
C GLU A 165 5.73 13.41 13.77
N PHE A 166 5.36 12.31 13.11
CA PHE A 166 5.41 12.24 11.65
C PHE A 166 4.52 13.29 10.97
N LEU A 167 3.33 13.59 11.51
CA LEU A 167 2.48 14.65 10.97
C LEU A 167 3.11 16.04 11.14
N VAL A 168 3.73 16.31 12.29
CA VAL A 168 4.43 17.58 12.53
C VAL A 168 5.59 17.73 11.55
N ASP A 169 6.44 16.71 11.41
CA ASP A 169 7.53 16.72 10.44
C ASP A 169 7.03 16.94 9.01
N ALA A 170 5.89 16.34 8.65
CA ALA A 170 5.27 16.55 7.34
C ALA A 170 4.83 18.01 7.12
N LEU A 171 4.21 18.61 8.14
CA LEU A 171 3.77 20.00 8.11
C LEU A 171 4.95 20.98 8.04
N ASP A 172 5.99 20.78 8.85
CA ASP A 172 7.17 21.65 8.85
C ASP A 172 7.87 21.67 7.47
N ASN A 173 7.91 20.51 6.79
CA ASN A 173 8.44 20.42 5.43
C ASN A 173 7.50 21.07 4.40
N LEU A 174 6.18 20.92 4.55
CA LEU A 174 5.22 21.61 3.70
C LEU A 174 5.34 23.14 3.84
N ASP A 175 5.48 23.65 5.06
CA ASP A 175 5.66 25.08 5.33
C ASP A 175 6.98 25.59 4.72
N THR A 176 8.04 24.78 4.77
CA THR A 176 9.30 25.08 4.08
C THR A 176 9.09 25.21 2.57
N LEU A 177 8.36 24.28 1.95
CA LEU A 177 8.04 24.33 0.52
C LEU A 177 7.21 25.57 0.17
N LEU A 178 6.18 25.90 0.97
CA LEU A 178 5.37 27.09 0.77
C LEU A 178 6.23 28.36 0.85
N GLY A 179 7.13 28.45 1.82
CA GLY A 179 8.07 29.57 1.95
C GLY A 179 9.01 29.71 0.74
N MET A 180 9.47 28.60 0.16
CA MET A 180 10.28 28.63 -1.07
C MET A 180 9.49 29.19 -2.26
N VAL A 181 8.23 28.73 -2.43
CA VAL A 181 7.34 29.21 -3.49
C VAL A 181 7.06 30.71 -3.34
N GLU A 182 6.77 31.18 -2.12
CA GLU A 182 6.54 32.60 -1.84
C GLU A 182 7.79 33.45 -2.12
N ALA A 183 8.98 32.90 -1.86
CA ALA A 183 10.26 33.56 -2.10
C ALA A 183 10.71 33.50 -3.59
N GLY A 184 9.98 32.81 -4.47
CA GLY A 184 10.37 32.59 -5.86
C GLY A 184 11.63 31.73 -6.01
N GLN A 185 11.92 30.88 -5.01
CA GLN A 185 13.00 29.92 -5.05
C GLN A 185 12.47 28.58 -5.60
N PRO A 186 13.18 27.94 -6.55
CA PRO A 186 12.81 26.63 -7.04
C PRO A 186 12.96 25.55 -5.97
#